data_AF-A0A2H3BAF5-F1
#
_entry.id   AF-A0A2H3BAF5-F1
#
_cell.length_a   1.000
_cell.length_b   1.000
_cell.length_c   1.000
_cell.angle_alpha   90.00
_cell.angle_beta   90.00
_cell.angle_gamma   90.00
#
_symmetry.space_group_name_H-M   'P 1'
#
loop_
_entity.id
_entity.type
_entity.pdbx_description
1 polymer ?
#
loop_
_entity_poly.entity_id
_entity_poly.type
_entity_poly.pdbx_seq_one_letter_code
_entity_poly.pdbx_strand_id
1 'polypeptide(L)'
;MLNSTLGTKYDLTPSLTSLLEAYISKEYDFGTVYGYLRPIWFDCDLNVFEDLLRTSEAKDLEIRQEALVDGQITEEGLRMAPRHIWDLFSNRVVPWWVALHTPWGISHAWMDNNRRKNVLTPINGCQWPVPIPEDVNLDLVRIEMLNLGAEYAWLDVLCLRQEGGRNEDLQAGEWMLDVPNIGNAYVEEKVVCYFNGLGRPLECGFDSDSDRSWFKRTWTIQETSDDWTIGGDTGDETLNEEVRERFKSQLVSI
;
A
#
# COMPACT_ATOMS: atom_id res chain seq x y z
N MET A 1 6.13 23.38 -11.42
CA MET A 1 6.79 22.12 -11.00
C MET A 1 6.10 20.91 -11.60
N LEU A 2 4.78 20.72 -11.42
CA LEU A 2 4.00 19.61 -12.02
C LEU A 2 4.21 19.46 -13.54
N ASN A 3 3.99 20.52 -14.33
CA ASN A 3 4.27 20.52 -15.77
C ASN A 3 5.70 20.05 -16.11
N SER A 4 6.70 20.49 -15.35
CA SER A 4 8.09 20.08 -15.59
C SER A 4 8.34 18.63 -15.22
N THR A 5 7.78 18.14 -14.11
CA THR A 5 7.91 16.75 -13.66
C THR A 5 7.18 15.78 -14.59
N LEU A 6 6.02 16.18 -15.10
CA LEU A 6 5.16 15.38 -15.96
C LEU A 6 5.44 15.60 -17.46
N GLY A 7 6.41 16.46 -17.81
CA GLY A 7 6.77 16.74 -19.21
C GLY A 7 5.67 17.44 -20.02
N THR A 8 4.80 18.19 -19.37
CA THR A 8 3.62 18.86 -19.96
C THR A 8 3.75 20.38 -19.94
N LYS A 9 2.80 21.07 -20.60
CA LYS A 9 2.73 22.53 -20.69
C LYS A 9 1.29 23.01 -20.57
N TYR A 10 0.56 22.51 -19.58
CA TYR A 10 -0.82 22.95 -19.35
C TYR A 10 -0.85 24.35 -18.75
N ASP A 11 -1.80 25.16 -19.24
CA ASP A 11 -2.14 26.43 -18.61
C ASP A 11 -2.98 26.19 -17.35
N LEU A 12 -2.92 27.13 -16.41
CA LEU A 12 -3.75 27.10 -15.21
C LEU A 12 -5.19 27.43 -15.58
N THR A 13 -6.07 26.42 -15.57
CA THR A 13 -7.51 26.61 -15.64
C THR A 13 -8.04 27.10 -14.29
N PRO A 14 -9.23 27.72 -14.22
CA PRO A 14 -9.85 28.10 -12.95
C PRO A 14 -10.04 26.91 -12.00
N SER A 15 -10.46 25.75 -12.51
CA SER A 15 -10.63 24.52 -11.71
C SER A 15 -9.28 24.02 -11.15
N LEU A 16 -8.24 23.94 -11.99
CA LEU A 16 -6.91 23.54 -11.53
C LEU A 16 -6.33 24.54 -10.52
N THR A 17 -6.57 25.83 -10.71
CA THR A 17 -6.13 26.87 -9.76
C THR A 17 -6.80 26.71 -8.41
N SER A 18 -8.14 26.59 -8.39
CA SER A 18 -8.94 26.34 -7.17
C SER A 18 -8.45 25.10 -6.42
N LEU A 19 -8.25 23.99 -7.14
CA LEU A 19 -7.76 22.74 -6.56
C LEU A 19 -6.36 22.87 -5.95
N LEU A 20 -5.42 23.50 -6.67
CA LEU A 20 -4.06 23.72 -6.17
C LEU A 20 -4.04 24.65 -4.96
N GLU A 21 -4.86 25.71 -4.95
CA GLU A 21 -5.03 26.61 -3.79
C GLU A 21 -5.59 25.85 -2.57
N ALA A 22 -6.53 24.93 -2.79
CA ALA A 22 -7.06 24.07 -1.73
C ALA A 22 -5.99 23.14 -1.16
N TYR A 23 -5.15 22.54 -2.01
CA TYR A 23 -4.02 21.70 -1.55
C TYR A 23 -2.95 22.48 -0.80
N ILE A 24 -2.63 23.70 -1.25
CA ILE A 24 -1.72 24.60 -0.53
C ILE A 24 -2.30 24.94 0.84
N SER A 25 -3.61 25.22 0.92
CA SER A 25 -4.30 25.52 2.18
C SER A 25 -4.32 24.34 3.15
N LYS A 26 -4.27 23.10 2.63
CA LYS A 26 -4.12 21.86 3.41
C LYS A 26 -2.65 21.54 3.76
N GLU A 27 -1.71 22.41 3.40
CA GLU A 27 -0.27 22.23 3.61
C GLU A 27 0.29 20.96 2.95
N TYR A 28 -0.30 20.54 1.82
CA TYR A 28 0.18 19.36 1.10
C TYR A 28 1.55 19.63 0.48
N ASP A 29 2.48 18.70 0.71
CA ASP A 29 3.77 18.73 0.03
C ASP A 29 3.63 18.38 -1.45
N PHE A 30 4.69 18.65 -2.22
CA PHE A 30 4.67 18.36 -3.66
C PHE A 30 4.44 16.90 -3.99
N GLY A 31 4.99 15.97 -3.20
CA GLY A 31 4.80 14.53 -3.41
C GLY A 31 3.33 14.16 -3.30
N THR A 32 2.65 14.67 -2.26
CA THR A 32 1.22 14.44 -2.07
C THR A 32 0.42 15.02 -3.23
N VAL A 33 0.67 16.28 -3.60
CA VAL A 33 -0.01 16.90 -4.75
C VAL A 33 0.24 16.12 -6.05
N TYR A 34 1.48 15.69 -6.27
CA TYR A 34 1.84 14.88 -7.43
C TYR A 34 1.12 13.54 -7.44
N GLY A 35 1.04 12.83 -6.32
CA GLY A 35 0.33 11.56 -6.20
C GLY A 35 -1.17 11.68 -6.45
N TYR A 36 -1.81 12.76 -5.97
CA TYR A 36 -3.22 13.03 -6.22
C TYR A 36 -3.54 13.35 -7.68
N LEU A 37 -2.65 14.08 -8.36
CA LEU A 37 -2.94 14.62 -9.69
C LEU A 37 -2.38 13.76 -10.83
N ARG A 38 -1.28 13.03 -10.61
CA ARG A 38 -0.63 12.18 -11.65
C ARG A 38 -1.61 11.25 -12.37
N PRO A 39 -2.49 10.50 -11.67
CA PRO A 39 -3.47 9.60 -12.27
C PRO A 39 -4.29 10.25 -13.39
N ILE A 40 -4.82 11.43 -13.11
CA ILE A 40 -5.80 12.07 -13.97
C ILE A 40 -5.17 13.13 -14.88
N TRP A 41 -3.88 13.43 -14.71
CA TRP A 41 -3.18 14.53 -15.40
C TRP A 41 -3.17 14.41 -16.92
N PHE A 42 -3.13 13.19 -17.44
CA PHE A 42 -3.10 12.92 -18.87
C PHE A 42 -4.46 12.50 -19.44
N ASP A 43 -5.33 11.93 -18.59
CA ASP A 43 -6.53 11.23 -19.04
C ASP A 43 -7.81 12.07 -18.92
N CYS A 44 -7.76 13.20 -18.21
CA CYS A 44 -8.94 14.01 -17.90
C CYS A 44 -8.84 15.45 -18.41
N ASP A 45 -10.00 16.04 -18.72
CA ASP A 45 -10.11 17.47 -18.96
C ASP A 45 -9.84 18.24 -17.65
N LEU A 46 -8.81 19.09 -17.67
CA LEU A 46 -8.40 19.93 -16.53
C LEU A 46 -9.49 20.90 -16.05
N ASN A 47 -10.59 21.06 -16.79
CA ASN A 47 -11.73 21.88 -16.39
C ASN A 47 -12.70 21.16 -15.43
N VAL A 48 -12.65 19.83 -15.33
CA VAL A 48 -13.55 19.02 -14.48
C VAL A 48 -12.81 18.22 -13.40
N PHE A 49 -11.51 18.49 -13.23
CA PHE A 49 -10.60 17.77 -12.33
C PHE A 49 -11.09 17.73 -10.88
N GLU A 50 -11.49 18.91 -10.38
CA GLU A 50 -11.95 19.09 -9.01
C GLU A 50 -13.24 18.30 -8.75
N ASP A 51 -14.16 18.29 -9.71
CA ASP A 51 -15.43 17.56 -9.60
C ASP A 51 -15.21 16.05 -9.66
N LEU A 52 -14.29 15.57 -10.50
CA LEU A 52 -13.96 14.15 -10.59
C LEU A 52 -13.40 13.64 -9.27
N LEU A 53 -12.40 14.33 -8.70
CA LEU A 53 -11.79 13.94 -7.42
C LEU A 53 -12.82 13.96 -6.28
N ARG A 54 -13.65 15.00 -6.21
CA ARG A 54 -14.76 15.07 -5.23
C ARG A 54 -15.74 13.92 -5.38
N THR A 55 -16.06 13.54 -6.62
CA THR A 55 -16.99 12.44 -6.89
C THR A 55 -16.37 11.10 -6.43
N SER A 56 -15.10 10.86 -6.74
CA SER A 56 -14.39 9.66 -6.31
C SER A 56 -14.29 9.57 -4.78
N GLU A 57 -13.93 10.67 -4.12
CA GLU A 57 -13.86 10.75 -2.64
C GLU A 57 -15.22 10.50 -1.99
N ALA A 58 -16.29 11.13 -2.51
CA ALA A 58 -17.65 10.97 -1.97
C ALA A 58 -18.14 9.52 -2.11
N LYS A 59 -17.89 8.89 -3.27
CA LYS A 59 -18.27 7.50 -3.51
C LYS A 59 -17.50 6.53 -2.61
N ASP A 60 -16.21 6.76 -2.42
CA ASP A 60 -15.36 5.96 -1.54
C ASP A 60 -15.83 6.02 -0.07
N LEU A 61 -16.28 7.21 0.35
CA LEU A 61 -16.86 7.44 1.66
C LEU A 61 -18.23 6.76 1.82
N GLU A 62 -19.11 6.86 0.83
CA GLU A 62 -20.42 6.20 0.81
C GLU A 62 -20.27 4.68 0.95
N ILE A 63 -19.40 4.06 0.13
CA ILE A 63 -19.09 2.63 0.22
C ILE A 63 -18.64 2.26 1.63
N ARG A 64 -17.73 3.03 2.25
CA ARG A 64 -17.23 2.76 3.60
C ARG A 64 -18.27 2.92 4.69
N GLN A 65 -19.23 3.85 4.53
CA GLN A 65 -20.33 4.02 5.46
C GLN A 65 -21.33 2.86 5.39
N GLU A 66 -21.51 2.28 4.20
CA GLU A 66 -22.43 1.17 3.96
C GLU A 66 -21.76 -0.21 4.10
N ALA A 67 -20.43 -0.26 4.21
CA ALA A 67 -19.66 -1.50 4.29
C ALA A 67 -19.89 -2.29 5.59
N LEU A 68 -20.38 -1.64 6.65
CA LEU A 68 -20.63 -2.27 7.95
C LEU A 68 -22.04 -1.92 8.46
N VAL A 69 -22.93 -2.91 8.48
CA VAL A 69 -24.31 -2.77 8.99
C VAL A 69 -24.52 -3.74 10.13
N ASP A 70 -24.96 -3.25 11.28
CA ASP A 70 -25.20 -4.06 12.49
C ASP A 70 -24.01 -4.95 12.92
N GLY A 71 -22.78 -4.47 12.68
CA GLY A 71 -21.55 -5.19 13.00
C GLY A 71 -21.20 -6.32 12.02
N GLN A 72 -21.89 -6.41 10.88
CA GLN A 72 -21.59 -7.35 9.81
C GLN A 72 -21.10 -6.60 8.57
N ILE A 73 -20.07 -7.16 7.93
CA ILE A 73 -19.56 -6.64 6.65
C ILE A 73 -20.58 -6.96 5.57
N THR A 74 -21.00 -5.95 4.82
CA THR A 74 -21.95 -6.10 3.73
C THR A 74 -21.29 -6.71 2.50
N GLU A 75 -22.08 -7.14 1.51
CA GLU A 75 -21.53 -7.65 0.24
C GLU A 75 -20.66 -6.60 -0.47
N GLU A 76 -21.06 -5.33 -0.40
CA GLU A 76 -20.29 -4.20 -0.92
C GLU A 76 -18.99 -4.02 -0.12
N GLY A 77 -19.06 -4.12 1.22
CA GLY A 77 -17.90 -4.07 2.11
C GLY A 77 -16.86 -5.15 1.81
N LEU A 78 -17.30 -6.36 1.43
CA LEU A 78 -16.41 -7.46 1.04
C LEU A 78 -15.65 -7.18 -0.25
N ARG A 79 -16.12 -6.27 -1.11
CA ARG A 79 -15.43 -5.86 -2.34
C ARG A 79 -14.78 -4.49 -2.23
N MET A 80 -14.76 -3.93 -1.02
CA MET A 80 -14.17 -2.63 -0.78
C MET A 80 -12.66 -2.70 -0.97
N ALA A 81 -12.14 -1.78 -1.77
CA ALA A 81 -10.72 -1.61 -1.94
C ALA A 81 -10.05 -1.05 -0.67
N PRO A 82 -8.71 -1.14 -0.55
CA PRO A 82 -7.99 -0.58 0.58
C PRO A 82 -8.30 0.90 0.81
N ARG A 83 -8.18 1.40 2.05
CA ARG A 83 -8.36 2.84 2.34
C ARG A 83 -7.24 3.69 1.74
N HIS A 84 -6.02 3.23 1.92
CA HIS A 84 -4.83 3.89 1.42
C HIS A 84 -3.96 2.91 0.63
N ILE A 85 -3.16 3.48 -0.25
CA ILE A 85 -2.15 2.78 -1.03
C ILE A 85 -0.86 3.60 -1.06
N TRP A 86 0.26 2.95 -1.30
CA TRP A 86 1.55 3.61 -1.51
C TRP A 86 1.77 3.84 -3.02
N ASP A 87 1.67 5.10 -3.45
CA ASP A 87 2.09 5.49 -4.80
C ASP A 87 3.63 5.58 -4.85
N LEU A 88 4.22 4.65 -5.59
CA LEU A 88 5.66 4.48 -5.67
C LEU A 88 6.31 5.60 -6.47
N PHE A 89 5.60 6.29 -7.38
CA PHE A 89 6.19 7.43 -8.10
C PHE A 89 6.28 8.68 -7.22
N SER A 90 5.22 9.01 -6.49
CA SER A 90 5.25 10.13 -5.53
C SER A 90 6.00 9.82 -4.23
N ASN A 91 6.19 8.53 -3.92
CA ASN A 91 6.63 8.06 -2.61
C ASN A 91 5.73 8.57 -1.49
N ARG A 92 4.41 8.52 -1.71
CA ARG A 92 3.40 8.93 -0.74
C ARG A 92 2.31 7.88 -0.60
N VAL A 93 1.78 7.77 0.61
CA VAL A 93 0.53 7.08 0.88
C VAL A 93 -0.59 8.04 0.49
N VAL A 94 -1.43 7.60 -0.44
CA VAL A 94 -2.58 8.35 -0.96
C VAL A 94 -3.85 7.52 -0.76
N PRO A 95 -5.04 8.15 -0.73
CA PRO A 95 -6.29 7.41 -0.72
C PRO A 95 -6.44 6.55 -1.96
N TRP A 96 -7.07 5.38 -1.82
CA TRP A 96 -7.30 4.47 -2.94
C TRP A 96 -8.08 5.09 -4.10
N TRP A 97 -9.08 5.93 -3.81
CA TRP A 97 -9.94 6.52 -4.84
C TRP A 97 -9.22 7.45 -5.83
N VAL A 98 -7.95 7.77 -5.55
CA VAL A 98 -7.04 8.48 -6.46
C VAL A 98 -6.37 7.53 -7.47
N ALA A 99 -6.20 6.26 -7.13
CA ALA A 99 -5.46 5.28 -7.91
C ALA A 99 -6.13 4.97 -9.25
N LEU A 100 -5.34 4.74 -10.30
CA LEU A 100 -5.86 4.25 -11.59
C LEU A 100 -6.05 2.73 -11.62
N HIS A 101 -5.23 2.00 -10.86
CA HIS A 101 -5.09 0.55 -10.94
C HIS A 101 -4.90 -0.06 -9.54
N THR A 102 -5.24 -1.33 -9.41
CA THR A 102 -5.06 -2.13 -8.20
C THR A 102 -3.59 -2.20 -7.81
N PRO A 103 -3.24 -2.05 -6.51
CA PRO A 103 -1.85 -2.00 -6.11
C PRO A 103 -1.28 -3.42 -6.04
N TRP A 104 0.03 -3.53 -6.18
CA TRP A 104 0.70 -4.78 -5.89
C TRP A 104 0.80 -5.00 -4.37
N GLY A 105 0.49 -6.21 -3.92
CA GLY A 105 0.60 -6.56 -2.51
C GLY A 105 2.07 -6.69 -2.09
N ILE A 106 2.41 -6.23 -0.89
CA ILE A 106 3.68 -6.55 -0.24
C ILE A 106 3.37 -7.35 1.01
N SER A 107 3.71 -8.64 0.98
CA SER A 107 3.59 -9.51 2.15
C SER A 107 4.98 -9.81 2.72
N HIS A 108 5.10 -9.90 4.04
CA HIS A 108 6.41 -10.11 4.67
C HIS A 108 6.33 -10.88 5.99
N ALA A 109 7.43 -11.54 6.37
CA ALA A 109 7.51 -12.20 7.66
C ALA A 109 7.48 -11.19 8.82
N TRP A 110 7.00 -11.63 9.98
CA TRP A 110 7.00 -10.81 11.19
C TRP A 110 8.35 -10.88 11.88
N MET A 111 8.79 -9.75 12.40
CA MET A 111 10.07 -9.62 13.12
C MET A 111 9.82 -9.36 14.60
N ASP A 112 10.75 -9.79 15.45
CA ASP A 112 10.75 -9.43 16.88
C ASP A 112 10.63 -7.92 17.08
N ASN A 113 9.87 -7.51 18.09
CA ASN A 113 9.75 -6.09 18.46
C ASN A 113 11.13 -5.46 18.71
N ASN A 114 12.05 -6.23 19.31
CA ASN A 114 13.42 -5.81 19.59
C ASN A 114 14.32 -5.71 18.35
N ARG A 115 13.83 -6.13 17.18
CA ARG A 115 14.52 -6.04 15.88
C ARG A 115 13.79 -5.10 14.92
N ARG A 116 12.82 -4.34 15.42
CA ARG A 116 12.03 -3.37 14.67
C ARG A 116 12.23 -1.98 15.27
N LYS A 117 12.20 -0.99 14.39
CA LYS A 117 12.17 0.43 14.73
C LYS A 117 10.89 1.05 14.20
N ASN A 118 10.34 2.00 14.95
CA ASN A 118 9.20 2.81 14.55
C ASN A 118 9.70 4.08 13.89
N VAL A 119 9.45 4.24 12.58
CA VAL A 119 9.95 5.39 11.80
C VAL A 119 8.80 6.33 11.48
N LEU A 120 8.91 7.59 11.90
CA LEU A 120 8.07 8.66 11.35
C LEU A 120 8.63 9.04 9.99
N THR A 121 7.80 8.94 8.95
CA THR A 121 8.22 9.12 7.57
C THR A 121 7.29 10.06 6.82
N PRO A 122 7.81 10.92 5.91
CA PRO A 122 6.98 11.70 5.00
C PRO A 122 6.11 10.83 4.08
N ILE A 123 6.43 9.55 3.91
CA ILE A 123 5.69 8.63 3.04
C ILE A 123 4.21 8.60 3.43
N ASN A 124 3.88 8.43 4.71
CA ASN A 124 2.49 8.51 5.19
C ASN A 124 2.14 9.90 5.78
N GLY A 125 2.83 10.95 5.35
CA GLY A 125 2.63 12.32 5.86
C GLY A 125 2.98 12.48 7.34
N CYS A 126 3.85 11.63 7.88
CA CYS A 126 4.17 11.56 9.31
C CYS A 126 2.93 11.36 10.20
N GLN A 127 1.87 10.73 9.66
CA GLN A 127 0.62 10.55 10.41
C GLN A 127 0.75 9.48 11.49
N TRP A 128 1.48 8.40 11.25
CA TRP A 128 1.75 7.37 12.26
C TRP A 128 3.16 6.80 12.11
N PRO A 129 3.75 6.25 13.19
CA PRO A 129 5.02 5.55 13.11
C PRO A 129 4.88 4.26 12.30
N VAL A 130 5.85 3.98 11.45
CA VAL A 130 5.89 2.78 10.58
C VAL A 130 6.86 1.77 11.19
N PRO A 131 6.38 0.61 11.68
CA PRO A 131 7.24 -0.43 12.23
C PRO A 131 7.97 -1.19 11.11
N ILE A 132 9.28 -1.03 11.01
CA ILE A 132 10.12 -1.74 10.02
C ILE A 132 11.34 -2.38 10.69
N PRO A 133 11.99 -3.39 10.07
CA PRO A 133 13.25 -3.91 10.60
C PRO A 133 14.33 -2.84 10.75
N GLU A 134 15.20 -2.97 11.75
CA GLU A 134 16.23 -1.97 12.05
C GLU A 134 17.22 -1.74 10.90
N ASP A 135 17.52 -2.80 10.17
CA ASP A 135 18.44 -2.89 9.04
C ASP A 135 17.82 -2.48 7.69
N VAL A 136 16.54 -2.09 7.68
CA VAL A 136 15.79 -1.84 6.44
C VAL A 136 15.62 -0.34 6.15
N ASN A 137 15.60 -0.04 4.85
CA ASN A 137 15.25 1.26 4.29
C ASN A 137 14.07 1.10 3.30
N LEU A 138 12.97 1.81 3.55
CA LEU A 138 11.78 1.79 2.69
C LEU A 138 12.07 2.29 1.27
N ASP A 139 13.08 3.14 1.05
CA ASP A 139 13.46 3.57 -0.29
C ASP A 139 14.02 2.40 -1.13
N LEU A 140 14.68 1.41 -0.50
CA LEU A 140 15.17 0.23 -1.20
C LEU A 140 14.01 -0.70 -1.59
N VAL A 141 13.04 -0.89 -0.68
CA VAL A 141 11.80 -1.62 -0.97
C VAL A 141 11.06 -0.96 -2.14
N ARG A 142 10.95 0.37 -2.13
CA ARG A 142 10.36 1.14 -3.22
C ARG A 142 11.09 0.92 -4.55
N ILE A 143 12.42 1.02 -4.56
CA ILE A 143 13.22 0.80 -5.77
C ILE A 143 13.01 -0.61 -6.32
N GLU A 144 12.98 -1.62 -5.45
CA GLU A 144 12.70 -3.00 -5.83
C GLU A 144 11.32 -3.13 -6.48
N MET A 145 10.27 -2.61 -5.84
CA MET A 145 8.91 -2.63 -6.39
C MET A 145 8.82 -1.93 -7.74
N LEU A 146 9.47 -0.76 -7.89
CA LEU A 146 9.53 -0.01 -9.15
C LEU A 146 10.24 -0.80 -10.25
N ASN A 147 11.35 -1.49 -9.93
CA ASN A 147 12.08 -2.31 -10.89
C ASN A 147 11.28 -3.55 -11.32
N LEU A 148 10.41 -4.06 -10.45
CA LEU A 148 9.49 -5.14 -10.79
C LEU A 148 8.30 -4.67 -11.65
N GLY A 149 8.10 -3.35 -11.78
CA GLY A 149 7.07 -2.73 -12.61
C GLY A 149 5.85 -2.22 -11.85
N ALA A 150 5.85 -2.26 -10.51
CA ALA A 150 4.75 -1.73 -9.73
C ALA A 150 4.70 -0.20 -9.78
N GLU A 151 3.51 0.37 -9.98
CA GLU A 151 3.26 1.81 -9.80
C GLU A 151 2.69 2.12 -8.41
N TYR A 152 1.79 1.25 -7.94
CA TYR A 152 1.17 1.33 -6.63
C TYR A 152 1.48 0.05 -5.87
N ALA A 153 1.69 0.18 -4.56
CA ALA A 153 1.87 -0.93 -3.66
C ALA A 153 0.94 -0.83 -2.46
N TRP A 154 0.54 -1.96 -1.91
CA TRP A 154 -0.11 -2.04 -0.62
C TRP A 154 0.84 -2.69 0.38
N LEU A 155 1.18 -1.94 1.43
CA LEU A 155 2.02 -2.39 2.53
C LEU A 155 1.30 -2.05 3.83
N ASP A 156 0.93 -3.06 4.61
CA ASP A 156 0.15 -2.96 5.84
C ASP A 156 0.66 -1.87 6.80
N VAL A 157 1.96 -1.86 7.08
CA VAL A 157 2.59 -0.91 8.01
C VAL A 157 2.56 0.54 7.51
N LEU A 158 2.40 0.76 6.20
CA LEU A 158 2.27 2.09 5.60
C LEU A 158 0.81 2.49 5.35
N CYS A 159 -0.04 1.55 4.95
CA CYS A 159 -1.38 1.85 4.43
C CYS A 159 -2.46 1.75 5.51
N LEU A 160 -2.21 0.98 6.58
CA LEU A 160 -3.06 0.96 7.78
C LEU A 160 -2.51 1.92 8.83
N ARG A 161 -3.41 2.67 9.47
CA ARG A 161 -3.07 3.54 10.59
C ARG A 161 -2.52 2.73 11.75
N GLN A 162 -1.31 3.08 12.19
CA GLN A 162 -0.63 2.40 13.31
C GLN A 162 -0.80 3.17 14.62
N GLU A 163 -0.58 2.48 15.75
CA GLU A 163 -0.65 3.05 17.10
C GLU A 163 0.43 4.13 17.30
N GLY A 164 0.18 5.08 18.21
CA GLY A 164 1.12 6.15 18.56
C GLY A 164 1.29 7.24 17.50
N GLY A 165 0.33 7.37 16.58
CA GLY A 165 0.26 8.41 15.57
C GLY A 165 -0.66 9.59 15.90
N ARG A 166 -0.76 10.54 14.97
CA ARG A 166 -1.81 11.56 14.95
C ARG A 166 -3.14 10.90 14.59
N ASN A 167 -4.22 11.41 15.20
CA ASN A 167 -5.58 10.90 15.01
C ASN A 167 -5.71 9.40 15.32
N GLU A 168 -5.01 8.93 16.35
CA GLU A 168 -5.08 7.56 16.84
C GLU A 168 -6.51 7.14 17.24
N ASP A 169 -7.35 8.11 17.61
CA ASP A 169 -8.78 7.93 17.87
C ASP A 169 -9.56 7.36 16.67
N LEU A 170 -9.10 7.59 15.44
CA LEU A 170 -9.71 7.03 14.23
C LEU A 170 -9.33 5.58 13.99
N GLN A 171 -8.22 5.10 14.56
CA GLN A 171 -7.65 3.80 14.25
C GLN A 171 -8.65 2.67 14.49
N ALA A 172 -9.33 2.65 15.65
CA ALA A 172 -10.26 1.59 15.98
C ALA A 172 -11.43 1.52 14.99
N GLY A 173 -11.92 2.68 14.52
CA GLY A 173 -12.98 2.76 13.52
C GLY A 173 -12.51 2.31 12.13
N GLU A 174 -11.33 2.76 11.70
CA GLU A 174 -10.72 2.33 10.44
C GLU A 174 -10.46 0.82 10.45
N TRP A 175 -9.86 0.28 11.52
CA TRP A 175 -9.49 -1.13 11.63
C TRP A 175 -10.68 -2.08 11.68
N MET A 176 -11.82 -1.65 12.26
CA MET A 176 -13.05 -2.45 12.27
C MET A 176 -13.46 -2.86 10.86
N LEU A 177 -13.18 -2.01 9.87
CA LEU A 177 -13.52 -2.25 8.47
C LEU A 177 -12.31 -2.73 7.65
N ASP A 178 -11.14 -2.12 7.83
CA ASP A 178 -10.00 -2.32 6.96
C ASP A 178 -9.26 -3.64 7.24
N VAL A 179 -9.17 -4.08 8.51
CA VAL A 179 -8.45 -5.32 8.87
C VAL A 179 -9.18 -6.56 8.35
N PRO A 180 -10.51 -6.71 8.52
CA PRO A 180 -11.22 -7.87 7.96
C PRO A 180 -11.20 -7.95 6.43
N ASN A 181 -11.04 -6.81 5.73
CA ASN A 181 -11.04 -6.73 4.27
C ASN A 181 -9.62 -6.62 3.67
N ILE A 182 -8.58 -6.87 4.46
CA ILE A 182 -7.18 -6.75 4.02
C ILE A 182 -6.86 -7.63 2.81
N GLY A 183 -7.51 -8.80 2.70
CA GLY A 183 -7.32 -9.72 1.58
C GLY A 183 -7.60 -9.08 0.21
N ASN A 184 -8.49 -8.09 0.14
CA ASN A 184 -8.79 -7.38 -1.10
C ASN A 184 -7.57 -6.64 -1.68
N ALA A 185 -6.56 -6.33 -0.85
CA ALA A 185 -5.31 -5.75 -1.31
C ALA A 185 -4.38 -6.75 -2.05
N TYR A 186 -4.66 -8.05 -1.95
CA TYR A 186 -3.79 -9.12 -2.43
C TYR A 186 -4.41 -10.01 -3.51
N VAL A 187 -5.72 -9.91 -3.74
CA VAL A 187 -6.46 -10.87 -4.58
C VAL A 187 -6.25 -10.67 -6.08
N GLU A 188 -6.20 -9.43 -6.57
CA GLU A 188 -6.29 -9.16 -8.01
C GLU A 188 -4.93 -9.08 -8.72
N GLU A 189 -3.91 -8.60 -8.02
CA GLU A 189 -2.63 -8.23 -8.60
C GLU A 189 -1.47 -9.00 -7.98
N LYS A 190 -0.28 -8.77 -8.53
CA LYS A 190 0.94 -9.43 -8.09
C LYS A 190 1.27 -9.15 -6.62
N VAL A 191 1.72 -10.19 -5.91
CA VAL A 191 2.21 -10.08 -4.53
C VAL A 191 3.72 -10.32 -4.44
N VAL A 192 4.43 -9.41 -3.80
CA VAL A 192 5.87 -9.54 -3.50
C VAL A 192 6.05 -10.02 -2.07
N CYS A 193 6.63 -11.21 -1.90
CA CYS A 193 6.73 -11.89 -0.61
C CYS A 193 8.16 -11.84 -0.04
N TYR A 194 8.35 -11.17 1.10
CA TYR A 194 9.61 -11.12 1.84
C TYR A 194 9.63 -12.14 2.98
N PHE A 195 10.18 -13.33 2.72
CA PHE A 195 10.18 -14.45 3.68
C PHE A 195 11.08 -14.23 4.92
N ASN A 196 12.06 -13.31 4.83
CA ASN A 196 13.00 -12.97 5.91
C ASN A 196 12.66 -11.70 6.69
N GLY A 197 11.49 -11.11 6.42
CA GLY A 197 11.06 -9.82 6.93
C GLY A 197 11.15 -8.74 5.86
N LEU A 198 10.29 -7.73 6.01
CA LEU A 198 10.11 -6.66 5.02
C LEU A 198 11.44 -6.08 4.53
N GLY A 199 11.69 -6.10 3.21
CA GLY A 199 12.88 -5.49 2.61
C GLY A 199 14.21 -6.17 2.92
N ARG A 200 14.22 -7.33 3.59
CA ARG A 200 15.43 -8.11 3.85
C ARG A 200 15.67 -9.12 2.71
N PRO A 201 16.94 -9.37 2.35
CA PRO A 201 17.26 -10.36 1.34
C PRO A 201 16.80 -11.76 1.76
N LEU A 202 16.47 -12.58 0.77
CA LEU A 202 16.28 -14.00 0.95
C LEU A 202 17.67 -14.63 1.18
N GLU A 203 17.82 -15.27 2.34
CA GLU A 203 19.09 -15.82 2.84
C GLU A 203 18.93 -17.33 3.11
N CYS A 204 20.01 -18.07 2.88
CA CYS A 204 20.10 -19.49 3.21
C CYS A 204 19.85 -19.71 4.71
N GLY A 205 18.91 -20.60 5.05
CA GLY A 205 18.56 -20.90 6.45
C GLY A 205 17.49 -19.99 7.03
N PHE A 206 16.63 -19.37 6.20
CA PHE A 206 15.41 -18.72 6.69
C PHE A 206 14.61 -19.73 7.54
N ASP A 207 14.29 -19.35 8.77
CA ASP A 207 13.62 -20.24 9.71
C ASP A 207 12.13 -20.34 9.36
N SER A 208 11.89 -21.22 8.39
CA SER A 208 10.58 -21.51 7.83
C SER A 208 9.61 -22.16 8.82
N ASP A 209 10.12 -22.68 9.94
CA ASP A 209 9.37 -23.34 11.01
C ASP A 209 9.26 -22.47 12.28
N SER A 210 9.86 -21.29 12.31
CA SER A 210 9.63 -20.30 13.37
C SER A 210 8.15 -19.93 13.45
N ASP A 211 7.62 -19.67 14.64
CA ASP A 211 6.27 -19.12 14.82
C ASP A 211 6.08 -17.76 14.12
N ARG A 212 7.17 -17.10 13.75
CA ARG A 212 7.21 -15.82 13.03
C ARG A 212 7.46 -15.97 11.53
N SER A 213 7.69 -17.20 11.07
CA SER A 213 7.84 -17.56 9.67
C SER A 213 6.63 -17.05 8.89
N TRP A 214 6.89 -16.55 7.69
CA TRP A 214 5.83 -16.19 6.74
C TRP A 214 4.84 -17.34 6.53
N PHE A 215 5.34 -18.59 6.50
CA PHE A 215 4.53 -19.80 6.31
C PHE A 215 3.63 -20.15 7.52
N LYS A 216 3.84 -19.54 8.69
CA LYS A 216 3.04 -19.80 9.90
C LYS A 216 2.13 -18.64 10.29
N ARG A 217 2.06 -17.57 9.49
CA ARG A 217 1.19 -16.43 9.79
C ARG A 217 -0.28 -16.84 9.64
N THR A 218 -1.12 -16.44 10.59
CA THR A 218 -2.57 -16.70 10.54
C THR A 218 -3.24 -16.00 9.35
N TRP A 219 -2.62 -14.94 8.83
CA TRP A 219 -3.11 -14.15 7.70
C TRP A 219 -2.58 -14.61 6.34
N THR A 220 -1.73 -15.65 6.27
CA THR A 220 -1.08 -16.09 5.03
C THR A 220 -2.09 -16.38 3.92
N ILE A 221 -3.25 -16.99 4.22
CA ILE A 221 -4.29 -17.29 3.22
C ILE A 221 -4.88 -16.02 2.57
N GLN A 222 -4.97 -14.92 3.32
CA GLN A 222 -5.50 -13.66 2.80
C GLN A 222 -4.45 -12.85 2.04
N GLU A 223 -3.17 -13.15 2.25
CA GLU A 223 -2.04 -12.47 1.63
C GLU A 223 -1.41 -13.30 0.48
N THR A 224 -2.00 -14.45 0.13
CA THR A 224 -1.56 -15.31 -0.98
C THR A 224 -2.30 -14.99 -2.28
N SER A 225 -1.54 -14.79 -3.34
CA SER A 225 -2.02 -14.69 -4.73
C SER A 225 -1.37 -15.79 -5.57
N ASP A 226 -2.06 -16.23 -6.63
CA ASP A 226 -1.48 -17.11 -7.65
C ASP A 226 -0.38 -16.38 -8.45
N ASP A 227 -0.46 -15.05 -8.56
CA ASP A 227 0.59 -14.20 -9.11
C ASP A 227 1.44 -13.63 -7.99
N TRP A 228 2.54 -14.31 -7.66
CA TRP A 228 3.46 -13.86 -6.62
C TRP A 228 4.93 -13.99 -7.05
N THR A 229 5.79 -13.20 -6.40
CA THR A 229 7.25 -13.26 -6.57
C THR A 229 7.97 -13.11 -5.24
N ILE A 230 9.22 -13.56 -5.21
CA ILE A 230 10.11 -13.42 -4.06
C ILE A 230 10.61 -11.97 -4.00
N GLY A 231 10.45 -11.33 -2.84
CA GLY A 231 11.11 -10.07 -2.52
C GLY A 231 12.47 -10.32 -1.86
N GLY A 232 13.43 -9.42 -2.10
CA GLY A 232 14.80 -9.55 -1.63
C GLY A 232 15.57 -10.69 -2.31
N ASP A 233 15.18 -11.08 -3.52
CA ASP A 233 15.86 -12.15 -4.28
C ASP A 233 17.34 -11.81 -4.53
N THR A 234 18.23 -12.70 -4.11
CA THR A 234 19.69 -12.56 -4.24
C THR A 234 20.27 -13.26 -5.47
N GLY A 235 19.42 -13.93 -6.27
CA GLY A 235 19.81 -14.70 -7.45
C GLY A 235 20.24 -16.14 -7.14
N ASP A 236 20.01 -16.63 -5.92
CA ASP A 236 20.24 -18.03 -5.56
C ASP A 236 19.09 -18.91 -6.06
N GLU A 237 19.27 -19.52 -7.24
CA GLU A 237 18.25 -20.36 -7.88
C GLU A 237 17.82 -21.55 -7.01
N THR A 238 18.74 -22.13 -6.24
CA THR A 238 18.43 -23.30 -5.40
C THR A 238 17.54 -22.90 -4.24
N LEU A 239 17.87 -21.80 -3.57
CA LEU A 239 17.06 -21.25 -2.47
C LEU A 239 15.69 -20.79 -2.96
N ASN A 240 15.64 -20.17 -4.14
CA ASN A 240 14.39 -19.74 -4.76
C ASN A 240 13.48 -20.93 -5.10
N GLU A 241 14.03 -22.03 -5.60
CA GLU A 241 13.28 -23.25 -5.88
C GLU A 241 12.73 -23.88 -4.59
N GLU A 242 13.53 -23.94 -3.51
CA GLU A 242 13.10 -24.44 -2.20
C GLU A 242 11.89 -23.66 -1.65
N VAL A 243 11.96 -22.32 -1.69
CA VAL A 243 10.87 -21.43 -1.24
C VAL A 243 9.61 -21.65 -2.08
N ARG A 244 9.74 -21.78 -3.40
CA ARG A 244 8.61 -22.00 -4.31
C ARG A 244 7.94 -23.35 -4.07
N GLU A 245 8.70 -24.42 -3.87
CA GLU A 245 8.15 -25.74 -3.55
C GLU A 245 7.44 -25.75 -2.20
N ARG A 246 7.98 -25.05 -1.20
CA ARG A 246 7.32 -24.90 0.10
C ARG A 246 6.03 -24.09 0.01
N PHE A 247 6.01 -23.01 -0.76
CA PHE A 247 4.82 -22.20 -1.01
C PHE A 247 3.70 -23.02 -1.66
N LYS A 248 4.02 -23.78 -2.71
CA LYS A 248 3.08 -24.70 -3.36
C LYS A 248 2.54 -25.74 -2.38
N SER A 249 3.42 -26.33 -1.56
CA SER A 249 3.03 -27.32 -0.55
C SER A 249 2.04 -26.74 0.46
N GLN A 250 2.21 -25.47 0.84
CA GLN A 250 1.28 -24.79 1.74
C GLN A 250 -0.08 -24.54 1.10
N LEU A 251 -0.11 -24.08 -0.17
CA LEU A 251 -1.37 -23.86 -0.89
C LEU A 251 -2.21 -25.14 -1.03
N VAL A 252 -1.57 -26.30 -1.21
CA VAL A 252 -2.26 -27.60 -1.32
C VAL A 252 -2.79 -28.11 0.03
N SER A 253 -2.27 -27.57 1.15
CA SER A 253 -2.65 -27.99 2.51
C SER A 253 -3.84 -27.23 3.10
N ILE A 254 -4.35 -26.23 2.36
CA ILE A 254 -5.51 -25.38 2.71
C ILE A 254 -6.76 -25.94 2.03
#